data_AF-A0A822G255-F1
#
_entry.id   AF-A0A822G255-F1
#
_cell.length_a   1.000
_cell.length_b   1.000
_cell.length_c   1.000
_cell.angle_alpha   90.00
_cell.angle_beta   90.00
_cell.angle_gamma   90.00
#
_symmetry.space_group_name_H-M   'P 1'
#
loop_
_entity.id
_entity.type
_entity.pdbx_description
1 polymer ?
#
loop_
_entity_poly.entity_id
_entity_poly.type
_entity_poly.pdbx_seq_one_letter_code
_entity_poly.pdbx_strand_id
1 'polypeptide(L)'
;MFRSLIRPSTCVRCLINRIQYNSTNKSEIDPGKIFIRKDVQDLLINITGFDLSRIFRIRNNKNLDRIVYKYLTDKQLKEEQEKTIERGRAKLQMPPVLPEAKENIEILEKDEMLNGFSSSKHLFMDISLGIPIRDRLIVARDIDGTLRTATLDEKRRMRQIYFPIVGRELIMPKMFEDEHLEKILERGDYEFILDRACTQFEPDDGDYIRVTHRTYEHIDQTNSYDVLRSTRHFGPMTFYFVWFKKIDRLMNDMIRRNL
;
A
#
# COMPACT_ATOMS: atom_id res chain seq x y z
N MET A 1 7.77 -71.98 -4.04
CA MET A 1 6.87 -71.92 -2.87
C MET A 1 7.50 -71.01 -1.81
N PHE A 2 6.76 -69.98 -1.36
CA PHE A 2 6.98 -69.10 -0.19
C PHE A 2 8.30 -68.29 -0.11
N ARG A 3 8.30 -66.97 -0.37
CA ARG A 3 7.82 -65.78 0.39
C ARG A 3 8.82 -65.25 1.45
N SER A 4 9.00 -63.91 1.37
CA SER A 4 9.49 -62.96 2.40
C SER A 4 11.03 -62.89 2.55
N LEU A 5 11.70 -61.74 2.70
CA LEU A 5 11.35 -60.41 3.24
C LEU A 5 12.11 -59.31 2.46
N ILE A 6 11.42 -58.23 2.07
CA ILE A 6 12.01 -56.99 1.56
C ILE A 6 11.78 -55.88 2.59
N ARG A 7 12.86 -55.20 2.99
CA ARG A 7 12.98 -53.77 3.36
C ARG A 7 14.43 -53.50 3.82
N PRO A 8 14.98 -52.26 3.77
CA PRO A 8 14.24 -51.00 3.92
C PRO A 8 14.64 -49.84 2.97
N SER A 9 13.87 -48.74 3.11
CA SER A 9 14.24 -47.32 3.01
C SER A 9 14.80 -46.79 1.68
N THR A 10 14.26 -45.78 1.00
CA THR A 10 13.88 -44.45 1.52
C THR A 10 12.81 -43.81 0.64
N CYS A 11 11.84 -43.18 1.30
CA CYS A 11 10.78 -42.37 0.72
C CYS A 11 11.35 -41.04 0.19
N VAL A 12 11.41 -40.87 -1.14
CA VAL A 12 11.65 -39.57 -1.76
C VAL A 12 10.33 -38.82 -1.77
N ARG A 13 10.02 -38.15 -0.66
CA ARG A 13 9.00 -37.11 -0.60
C ARG A 13 9.72 -35.83 -0.23
N CYS A 14 10.18 -35.11 -1.26
CA CYS A 14 10.80 -33.80 -1.10
C CYS A 14 9.81 -32.87 -0.41
N LEU A 15 10.08 -32.62 0.86
CA LEU A 15 9.45 -31.58 1.66
C LEU A 15 9.75 -30.25 0.99
N ILE A 16 8.69 -29.57 0.55
CA ILE A 16 8.68 -28.13 0.35
C ILE A 16 8.94 -27.54 1.74
N ASN A 17 10.20 -27.24 2.04
CA ASN A 17 10.55 -26.41 3.18
C ASN A 17 10.05 -25.00 2.90
N ARG A 18 8.81 -24.77 3.35
CA ARG A 18 8.23 -23.47 3.63
C ARG A 18 9.18 -22.79 4.62
N ILE A 19 10.04 -21.91 4.13
CA ILE A 19 10.85 -21.03 4.99
C ILE A 19 9.87 -20.10 5.68
N GLN A 20 9.37 -20.51 6.84
CA GLN A 20 8.79 -19.61 7.81
C GLN A 20 9.93 -18.72 8.31
N TYR A 21 9.96 -17.50 7.80
CA TYR A 21 10.90 -16.49 8.27
C TYR A 21 10.46 -16.05 9.67
N ASN A 22 11.12 -16.59 10.69
CA ASN A 22 11.08 -16.07 12.05
C ASN A 22 11.77 -14.69 12.07
N SER A 23 10.97 -13.62 11.99
CA SER A 23 11.40 -12.24 12.24
C SER A 23 11.62 -12.00 13.74
N THR A 24 12.62 -12.65 14.34
CA THR A 24 13.10 -12.34 15.69
C THR A 24 14.41 -11.59 15.59
N ASN A 25 14.31 -10.31 15.23
CA ASN A 25 15.22 -9.21 15.57
C ASN A 25 14.69 -7.92 14.91
N LYS A 26 13.53 -7.41 15.38
CA LYS A 26 13.08 -6.05 15.06
C LYS A 26 13.98 -5.09 15.81
N SER A 27 15.04 -4.60 15.17
CA SER A 27 15.64 -3.33 15.58
C SER A 27 14.53 -2.27 15.63
N GLU A 28 14.51 -1.48 16.70
CA GLU A 28 13.56 -0.43 17.11
C GLU A 28 13.40 0.76 16.12
N ILE A 29 13.75 0.54 14.86
CA ILE A 29 13.93 1.58 13.85
C ILE A 29 12.68 1.62 12.97
N ASP A 30 12.01 2.76 13.00
CA ASP A 30 10.83 3.04 12.20
C ASP A 30 11.22 3.17 10.71
N PRO A 31 10.69 2.31 9.81
CA PRO A 31 10.98 2.38 8.38
C PRO A 31 10.58 3.73 7.78
N GLY A 32 9.52 4.37 8.29
CA GLY A 32 9.06 5.66 7.78
C GLY A 32 10.06 6.79 8.01
N LYS A 33 10.74 6.78 9.17
CA LYS A 33 11.80 7.77 9.46
C LYS A 33 12.96 7.66 8.49
N ILE A 34 13.33 6.44 8.09
CA ILE A 34 14.41 6.23 7.12
C ILE A 34 13.96 6.62 5.72
N PHE A 35 12.74 6.22 5.33
CA PHE A 35 12.19 6.52 4.02
C PHE A 35 12.18 8.03 3.74
N ILE A 36 11.83 8.87 4.71
CA ILE A 36 11.70 10.33 4.54
C ILE A 36 13.06 11.04 4.42
N ARG A 37 14.18 10.39 4.80
CA ARG A 37 15.50 11.05 4.74
C ARG A 37 15.82 11.50 3.32
N LYS A 38 16.41 12.69 3.20
CA LYS A 38 16.70 13.33 1.92
C LYS A 38 17.65 12.49 1.05
N ASP A 39 18.70 11.92 1.65
CA ASP A 39 19.65 11.05 0.95
C ASP A 39 18.99 9.79 0.37
N VAL A 40 18.06 9.19 1.12
CA VAL A 40 17.27 8.04 0.66
C VAL A 40 16.31 8.47 -0.46
N GLN A 41 15.60 9.59 -0.29
CA GLN A 41 14.68 10.09 -1.30
C GLN A 41 15.39 10.44 -2.62
N ASP A 42 16.53 11.13 -2.55
CA ASP A 42 17.33 11.50 -3.73
C ASP A 42 17.77 10.23 -4.50
N LEU A 43 18.21 9.19 -3.78
CA LEU A 43 18.57 7.90 -4.39
C LEU A 43 17.35 7.21 -5.02
N LEU A 44 16.23 7.13 -4.32
CA LEU A 44 15.02 6.48 -4.82
C LEU A 44 14.44 7.21 -6.04
N ILE A 45 14.49 8.54 -6.07
CA ILE A 45 14.08 9.35 -7.21
C ILE A 45 14.97 9.04 -8.41
N ASN A 46 16.30 8.98 -8.21
CA ASN A 46 17.25 8.69 -9.29
C ASN A 46 17.02 7.29 -9.87
N ILE A 47 16.86 6.26 -9.03
CA ILE A 47 16.63 4.89 -9.49
C ILE A 47 15.24 4.77 -10.15
N THR A 48 14.21 5.48 -9.69
CA THR A 48 12.87 5.42 -10.30
C THR A 48 12.87 5.82 -11.78
N GLY A 49 13.76 6.74 -12.15
CA GLY A 49 13.82 7.31 -13.50
C GLY A 49 12.70 8.30 -13.76
N PHE A 50 12.79 9.01 -14.89
CA PHE A 50 11.85 10.06 -15.26
C PHE A 50 11.51 9.99 -16.75
N ASP A 51 10.50 9.21 -17.11
CA ASP A 51 9.97 9.12 -18.47
C ASP A 51 8.59 9.78 -18.58
N LEU A 52 8.53 10.93 -19.26
CA LEU A 52 7.29 11.69 -19.49
C LEU A 52 6.23 10.89 -20.23
N SER A 53 6.63 10.04 -21.19
CA SER A 53 5.68 9.25 -21.97
C SER A 53 4.93 8.23 -21.10
N ARG A 54 5.66 7.65 -20.15
CA ARG A 54 5.13 6.70 -19.16
C ARG A 54 4.31 7.40 -18.08
N ILE A 55 4.83 8.51 -17.54
CA ILE A 55 4.15 9.31 -16.50
C ILE A 55 2.81 9.81 -17.01
N PHE A 56 2.72 10.27 -18.26
CA PHE A 56 1.49 10.83 -18.86
C PHE A 56 0.77 9.85 -19.80
N ARG A 57 1.02 8.54 -19.67
CA ARG A 57 0.34 7.52 -20.49
C ARG A 57 -1.18 7.67 -20.38
N ILE A 58 -1.85 7.60 -21.52
CA ILE A 58 -3.31 7.65 -21.62
C ILE A 58 -3.89 6.42 -20.89
N ARG A 59 -4.84 6.64 -19.99
CA ARG A 59 -5.57 5.57 -19.30
C ARG A 59 -6.92 5.37 -20.00
N ASN A 60 -7.26 4.12 -20.30
CA ASN A 60 -8.47 3.76 -21.06
C ASN A 60 -9.79 4.12 -20.35
N ASN A 61 -9.74 4.42 -19.05
CA ASN A 61 -10.92 4.64 -18.21
C ASN A 61 -11.30 6.13 -18.05
N LYS A 62 -10.74 7.02 -18.87
CA LYS A 62 -11.10 8.45 -18.84
C LYS A 62 -11.80 8.85 -20.13
N ASN A 63 -12.87 9.63 -19.98
CA ASN A 63 -13.46 10.34 -21.11
C ASN A 63 -12.37 11.22 -21.73
N LEU A 64 -12.12 11.03 -23.02
CA LEU A 64 -11.13 11.82 -23.73
C LEU A 64 -11.73 13.21 -23.96
N ASP A 65 -11.12 14.21 -23.33
CA ASP A 65 -11.40 15.59 -23.67
C ASP A 65 -10.98 15.87 -25.13
N ARG A 66 -11.63 16.86 -25.73
CA ARG A 66 -11.28 17.30 -27.09
C ARG A 66 -9.82 17.76 -27.13
N ILE A 67 -9.05 17.26 -28.08
CA ILE A 67 -7.67 17.70 -28.32
C ILE A 67 -7.68 19.17 -28.77
N VAL A 68 -6.93 20.02 -28.05
CA VAL A 68 -6.79 21.44 -28.35
C VAL A 68 -5.38 21.71 -28.88
N TYR A 69 -5.30 22.16 -30.13
CA TYR A 69 -4.04 22.59 -30.73
C TYR A 69 -3.76 24.05 -30.37
N LYS A 70 -2.51 24.37 -30.07
CA LYS A 70 -2.03 25.73 -29.74
C LYS A 70 -0.79 26.06 -30.56
N TYR A 71 -0.72 27.28 -31.08
CA TYR A 71 0.48 27.82 -31.70
C TYR A 71 1.34 28.44 -30.61
N LEU A 72 2.60 28.02 -30.50
CA LEU A 72 3.54 28.48 -29.48
C LEU A 72 4.81 28.99 -30.15
N THR A 73 5.40 30.05 -29.60
CA THR A 73 6.79 30.42 -29.91
C THR A 73 7.76 29.46 -29.21
N ASP A 74 9.02 29.41 -29.63
CA ASP A 74 10.04 28.54 -29.01
C ASP A 74 10.18 28.79 -27.51
N LYS A 75 10.08 30.06 -27.09
CA LYS A 75 10.10 30.45 -25.68
C LYS A 75 8.91 29.84 -24.92
N GLN A 76 7.71 29.97 -25.46
CA GLN A 76 6.49 29.42 -24.85
C GLN A 76 6.51 27.89 -24.82
N LEU A 77 7.04 27.24 -25.86
CA LEU A 77 7.20 25.79 -25.91
C LEU A 77 8.10 25.30 -24.77
N LYS A 78 9.23 25.99 -24.54
CA LYS A 78 10.14 25.66 -23.44
C LYS A 78 9.48 25.83 -22.07
N GLU A 79 8.75 26.91 -21.85
CA GLU A 79 7.98 27.14 -20.61
C GLU A 79 6.94 26.03 -20.38
N GLU A 80 6.23 25.59 -21.41
CA GLU A 80 5.26 24.48 -21.29
C GLU A 80 5.93 23.12 -21.05
N GLN A 81 7.13 22.90 -21.60
CA GLN A 81 7.94 21.71 -21.29
C GLN A 81 8.37 21.71 -19.83
N GLU A 82 8.86 22.83 -19.30
CA GLU A 82 9.25 22.97 -17.90
C GLU A 82 8.07 22.71 -16.95
N LYS A 83 6.90 23.32 -17.22
CA LYS A 83 5.65 23.03 -16.47
C LYS A 83 5.24 21.56 -16.55
N THR A 84 5.49 20.90 -17.68
CA THR A 84 5.18 19.48 -17.85
C THR A 84 6.11 18.60 -17.02
N ILE A 85 7.39 18.97 -16.94
CA ILE A 85 8.36 18.32 -16.06
C ILE A 85 7.97 18.50 -14.58
N GLU A 86 7.59 19.70 -14.16
CA GLU A 86 7.14 19.97 -12.79
C GLU A 86 5.90 19.14 -12.42
N ARG A 87 4.89 19.11 -13.30
CA ARG A 87 3.71 18.25 -13.12
C ARG A 87 4.08 16.77 -13.09
N GLY A 88 5.04 16.34 -13.90
CA GLY A 88 5.55 14.99 -13.90
C GLY A 88 6.21 14.62 -12.57
N ARG A 89 7.04 15.51 -12.01
CA ARG A 89 7.67 15.34 -10.69
C ARG A 89 6.62 15.25 -9.58
N ALA A 90 5.61 16.12 -9.59
CA ALA A 90 4.51 16.06 -8.64
C ALA A 90 3.75 14.73 -8.73
N LYS A 91 3.51 14.22 -9.95
CA LYS A 91 2.84 12.92 -10.16
C LYS A 91 3.66 11.72 -9.68
N LEU A 92 4.99 11.83 -9.69
CA LEU A 92 5.91 10.80 -9.20
C LEU A 92 6.14 10.83 -7.68
N GLN A 93 5.48 11.72 -6.94
CA GLN A 93 5.60 11.76 -5.48
C GLN A 93 5.24 10.39 -4.88
N MET A 94 6.24 9.74 -4.29
CA MET A 94 6.09 8.40 -3.74
C MET A 94 5.11 8.39 -2.55
N PRO A 95 4.23 7.38 -2.42
CA PRO A 95 3.46 7.20 -1.20
C PRO A 95 4.41 6.94 -0.02
N PRO A 96 4.09 7.44 1.19
CA PRO A 96 4.93 7.22 2.36
C PRO A 96 4.88 5.73 2.77
N VAL A 97 5.99 5.24 3.29
CA VAL A 97 6.10 3.91 3.89
C VAL A 97 5.99 4.08 5.41
N LEU A 98 4.99 3.48 6.04
CA LEU A 98 4.78 3.53 7.48
C LEU A 98 4.72 2.11 8.07
N PRO A 99 5.06 1.94 9.35
CA PRO A 99 4.77 0.70 10.06
C PRO A 99 3.25 0.56 10.28
N GLU A 100 2.81 -0.68 10.47
CA GLU A 100 1.42 -0.98 10.79
C GLU A 100 0.97 -0.27 12.06
N ALA A 101 -0.19 0.38 11.99
CA ALA A 101 -0.80 1.05 13.13
C ALA A 101 -1.17 0.04 14.21
N LYS A 102 -0.77 0.32 15.45
CA LYS A 102 -1.17 -0.50 16.61
C LYS A 102 -2.57 -0.12 17.06
N GLU A 103 -3.39 -1.12 17.37
CA GLU A 103 -4.67 -0.89 18.03
C GLU A 103 -4.44 -0.47 19.49
N ASN A 104 -4.80 0.78 19.79
CA ASN A 104 -4.79 1.31 21.15
C ASN A 104 -6.22 1.67 21.53
N ILE A 105 -6.88 0.73 22.22
CA ILE A 105 -8.22 0.90 22.75
C ILE A 105 -8.09 1.30 24.22
N GLU A 106 -8.57 2.51 24.53
CA GLU A 106 -8.58 3.05 25.88
C GLU A 106 -10.01 3.06 26.38
N ILE A 107 -10.23 2.47 27.55
CA ILE A 107 -11.52 2.51 28.23
C ILE A 107 -11.56 3.82 29.02
N LEU A 108 -12.51 4.68 28.66
CA LEU A 108 -12.70 5.99 29.29
C LEU A 108 -13.59 5.87 30.52
N GLU A 109 -14.62 5.03 30.44
CA GLU A 109 -15.62 4.86 31.49
C GLU A 109 -16.29 3.49 31.35
N LYS A 110 -16.74 2.92 32.47
CA LYS A 110 -17.60 1.75 32.48
C LYS A 110 -18.78 2.01 33.42
N ASP A 111 -19.98 2.04 32.84
CA ASP A 111 -21.23 2.22 33.58
C ASP A 111 -22.09 0.96 33.47
N GLU A 112 -22.20 0.22 34.56
CA GLU A 112 -22.95 -1.04 34.60
C GLU A 112 -24.46 -0.83 34.52
N MET A 113 -24.98 0.36 34.84
CA MET A 113 -26.42 0.66 34.73
C MET A 113 -26.90 0.75 33.27
N LEU A 114 -25.97 1.02 32.35
CA LEU A 114 -26.25 1.09 30.91
C LEU A 114 -26.14 -0.27 30.22
N ASN A 115 -25.77 -1.33 30.93
CA ASN A 115 -25.66 -2.66 30.37
C ASN A 115 -27.03 -3.16 29.87
N GLY A 116 -27.12 -3.48 28.58
CA GLY A 116 -28.36 -3.93 27.95
C GLY A 116 -29.40 -2.82 27.73
N PHE A 117 -29.06 -1.54 27.98
CA PHE A 117 -29.95 -0.41 27.69
C PHE A 117 -30.24 -0.27 26.20
N SER A 118 -29.26 -0.58 25.34
CA SER A 118 -29.40 -0.54 23.88
C SER A 118 -29.04 -1.87 23.24
N SER A 119 -29.68 -2.18 22.11
CA SER A 119 -29.40 -3.38 21.32
C SER A 119 -28.17 -3.25 20.41
N SER A 120 -27.62 -2.04 20.26
CA SER A 120 -26.50 -1.77 19.36
C SER A 120 -25.47 -0.82 19.96
N LYS A 121 -24.24 -0.90 19.43
CA LYS A 121 -23.15 0.01 19.78
C LYS A 121 -23.41 1.39 19.20
N HIS A 122 -23.09 2.42 19.96
CA HIS A 122 -23.21 3.81 19.52
C HIS A 122 -21.82 4.40 19.28
N LEU A 123 -21.57 4.96 18.09
CA LEU A 123 -20.33 5.65 17.78
C LEU A 123 -20.56 7.15 17.73
N PHE A 124 -19.67 7.89 18.39
CA PHE A 124 -19.68 9.34 18.43
C PHE A 124 -18.37 9.85 17.79
N MET A 125 -18.48 10.83 16.92
CA MET A 125 -17.34 11.48 16.24
C MET A 125 -17.45 12.99 16.38
N ASP A 126 -16.33 13.63 16.67
CA ASP A 126 -16.22 15.09 16.62
C ASP A 126 -16.11 15.61 15.17
N ILE A 127 -17.09 16.43 14.78
CA ILE A 127 -17.21 17.06 13.46
C ILE A 127 -16.79 18.55 13.45
N SER A 128 -16.13 19.03 14.50
CA SER A 128 -15.68 20.42 14.63
C SER A 128 -14.79 20.87 13.48
N LEU A 129 -14.92 22.12 13.03
CA LEU A 129 -14.10 22.68 11.97
C LEU A 129 -12.66 22.96 12.46
N GLY A 130 -11.67 22.87 11.55
CA GLY A 130 -10.27 23.20 11.86
C GLY A 130 -9.41 22.09 12.46
N ILE A 131 -10.01 20.95 12.84
CA ILE A 131 -9.27 19.78 13.37
C ILE A 131 -8.90 18.83 12.21
N PRO A 132 -7.64 18.36 12.08
CA PRO A 132 -7.27 17.35 11.09
C PRO A 132 -8.07 16.05 11.27
N ILE A 133 -8.46 15.41 10.16
CA ILE A 133 -9.31 14.20 10.18
C ILE A 133 -8.70 13.06 11.03
N ARG A 134 -7.37 12.93 11.02
CA ARG A 134 -6.66 11.91 11.80
C ARG A 134 -6.73 12.15 13.32
N ASP A 135 -6.81 13.41 13.75
CA ASP A 135 -6.68 13.82 15.16
C ASP A 135 -8.05 13.96 15.86
N ARG A 136 -9.15 13.70 15.15
CA ARG A 136 -10.51 13.80 15.69
C ARG A 136 -10.80 12.71 16.71
N LEU A 137 -11.49 13.10 17.78
CA LEU A 137 -11.97 12.18 18.80
C LEU A 137 -13.11 11.32 18.23
N ILE A 138 -12.96 10.00 18.37
CA ILE A 138 -13.97 9.01 17.99
C ILE A 138 -14.08 8.01 19.14
N VAL A 139 -15.27 7.92 19.73
CA VAL A 139 -15.55 7.05 20.87
C VAL A 139 -16.73 6.13 20.57
N ALA A 140 -16.70 4.95 21.15
CA ALA A 140 -17.74 3.94 21.04
C ALA A 140 -18.30 3.64 22.44
N ARG A 141 -19.62 3.68 22.56
CA ARG A 141 -20.35 3.13 23.70
C ARG A 141 -20.82 1.72 23.30
N ASP A 142 -20.21 0.71 23.90
CA ASP A 142 -20.59 -0.69 23.70
C ASP A 142 -21.89 -1.02 24.47
N ILE A 143 -22.48 -2.18 24.15
CA ILE A 143 -23.74 -2.67 24.72
C ILE A 143 -23.64 -2.90 26.24
N ASP A 144 -22.45 -3.26 26.71
CA ASP A 144 -22.16 -3.52 28.12
C ASP A 144 -22.02 -2.24 28.97
N GLY A 145 -22.32 -1.07 28.39
CA GLY A 145 -22.20 0.25 29.05
C GLY A 145 -20.78 0.84 29.06
N THR A 146 -19.80 0.15 28.48
CA THR A 146 -18.40 0.62 28.40
C THR A 146 -18.25 1.73 27.36
N LEU A 147 -17.68 2.87 27.76
CA LEU A 147 -17.18 3.91 26.86
C LEU A 147 -15.70 3.70 26.59
N ARG A 148 -15.35 3.57 25.32
CA ARG A 148 -13.96 3.41 24.89
C ARG A 148 -13.65 4.24 23.67
N THR A 149 -12.38 4.40 23.36
CA THR A 149 -11.95 4.90 22.05
C THR A 149 -12.31 3.89 20.96
N ALA A 150 -12.58 4.40 19.75
CA ALA A 150 -12.93 3.57 18.62
C ALA A 150 -11.75 2.72 18.12
N THR A 151 -12.05 1.53 17.60
CA THR A 151 -11.05 0.66 16.92
C THR A 151 -10.57 1.30 15.62
N LEU A 152 -9.47 0.81 15.03
CA LEU A 152 -8.95 1.37 13.78
C LEU A 152 -9.96 1.26 12.63
N ASP A 153 -10.67 0.13 12.52
CA ASP A 153 -11.72 -0.06 11.51
C ASP A 153 -12.94 0.84 11.76
N GLU A 154 -13.38 0.98 13.01
CA GLU A 154 -14.44 1.93 13.39
C GLU A 154 -14.05 3.37 13.01
N LYS A 155 -12.81 3.79 13.31
CA LYS A 155 -12.28 5.10 12.93
C LYS A 155 -12.26 5.28 11.41
N ARG A 156 -11.77 4.28 10.66
CA ARG A 156 -11.70 4.31 9.19
C ARG A 156 -13.08 4.52 8.57
N ARG A 157 -14.07 3.74 9.01
CA ARG A 157 -15.46 3.83 8.52
C ARG A 157 -16.08 5.17 8.87
N MET A 158 -15.98 5.60 10.12
CA MET A 158 -16.54 6.89 10.56
C MET A 158 -15.94 8.07 9.79
N ARG A 159 -14.62 8.07 9.59
CA ARG A 159 -13.95 9.12 8.79
C ARG A 159 -14.50 9.17 7.37
N GLN A 160 -14.70 8.02 6.71
CA GLN A 160 -15.23 8.00 5.34
C GLN A 160 -16.72 8.40 5.27
N ILE A 161 -17.53 8.13 6.31
CA ILE A 161 -18.95 8.54 6.35
C ILE A 161 -19.07 10.07 6.43
N TYR A 162 -18.33 10.70 7.36
CA TYR A 162 -18.44 12.14 7.61
C TYR A 162 -17.54 12.99 6.71
N PHE A 163 -16.40 12.45 6.28
CA PHE A 163 -15.41 13.12 5.43
C PHE A 163 -15.06 12.22 4.24
N PRO A 164 -15.99 12.05 3.28
CA PRO A 164 -15.81 11.10 2.19
C PRO A 164 -14.66 11.48 1.27
N ILE A 165 -13.72 10.55 1.06
CA ILE A 165 -12.68 10.65 0.05
C ILE A 165 -13.16 9.99 -1.23
N VAL A 166 -13.01 10.68 -2.36
CA VAL A 166 -13.42 10.18 -3.67
C VAL A 166 -12.68 8.90 -4.01
N GLY A 167 -13.44 7.88 -4.39
CA GLY A 167 -12.91 6.56 -4.74
C GLY A 167 -12.69 5.64 -3.53
N ARG A 168 -12.75 6.11 -2.28
CA ARG A 168 -12.66 5.23 -1.11
C ARG A 168 -14.03 4.64 -0.79
N GLU A 169 -14.10 3.33 -0.59
CA GLU A 169 -15.32 2.60 -0.26
C GLU A 169 -15.37 2.29 1.25
N LEU A 170 -16.58 2.21 1.82
CA LEU A 170 -16.76 1.90 3.25
C LEU A 170 -16.37 0.46 3.59
N ILE A 171 -16.73 -0.46 2.70
CA ILE A 171 -16.38 -1.87 2.78
C ILE A 171 -15.19 -2.09 1.87
N MET A 172 -14.23 -2.89 2.31
CA MET A 172 -13.07 -3.24 1.50
C MET A 172 -13.53 -3.88 0.18
N PRO A 173 -13.09 -3.34 -0.98
CA PRO A 173 -13.38 -3.95 -2.27
C PRO A 173 -12.80 -5.37 -2.37
N LYS A 174 -13.58 -6.29 -2.94
CA LYS A 174 -13.19 -7.72 -3.08
C LYS A 174 -11.86 -7.94 -3.81
N MET A 175 -11.45 -7.01 -4.67
CA MET A 175 -10.17 -7.08 -5.39
C MET A 175 -8.93 -7.12 -4.47
N PHE A 176 -9.06 -6.74 -3.21
CA PHE A 176 -8.00 -6.80 -2.20
C PHE A 176 -8.02 -8.07 -1.33
N GLU A 177 -9.04 -8.92 -1.50
CA GLU A 177 -9.06 -10.26 -0.93
C GLU A 177 -8.09 -11.15 -1.70
N ASP A 178 -7.40 -12.05 -0.99
CA ASP A 178 -6.26 -12.80 -1.54
C ASP A 178 -6.61 -13.54 -2.84
N GLU A 179 -7.77 -14.20 -2.91
CA GLU A 179 -8.21 -14.94 -4.11
C GLU A 179 -8.37 -14.08 -5.36
N HIS A 180 -8.83 -12.84 -5.18
CA HIS A 180 -9.06 -11.90 -6.27
C HIS A 180 -7.80 -11.10 -6.58
N LEU A 181 -6.99 -10.81 -5.57
CA LEU A 181 -5.71 -10.13 -5.70
C LEU A 181 -4.77 -10.93 -6.59
N GLU A 182 -4.62 -12.24 -6.36
CA GLU A 182 -3.75 -13.11 -7.18
C GLU A 182 -4.10 -13.04 -8.66
N LYS A 183 -5.39 -13.07 -9.02
CA LYS A 183 -5.84 -12.98 -10.41
C LYS A 183 -5.48 -11.66 -11.08
N ILE A 184 -5.35 -10.58 -10.31
CA ILE A 184 -4.93 -9.25 -10.81
C ILE A 184 -3.41 -9.22 -10.97
N LEU A 185 -2.68 -9.82 -10.02
CA LEU A 185 -1.23 -9.91 -10.08
C LEU A 185 -0.76 -10.78 -11.27
N GLU A 186 -1.44 -11.89 -11.54
CA GLU A 186 -1.18 -12.75 -12.70
C GLU A 186 -1.35 -12.00 -14.04
N ARG A 187 -2.25 -11.00 -14.09
CA ARG A 187 -2.43 -10.14 -15.28
C ARG A 187 -1.36 -9.07 -15.43
N GLY A 188 -0.54 -8.85 -14.40
CA GLY A 188 0.48 -7.80 -14.38
C GLY A 188 -0.07 -6.40 -14.12
N ASP A 189 -1.31 -6.28 -13.61
CA ASP A 189 -1.98 -5.00 -13.33
C ASP A 189 -1.49 -4.34 -12.02
N TYR A 190 -0.17 -4.30 -11.82
CA TYR A 190 0.46 -3.85 -10.57
C TYR A 190 0.22 -2.36 -10.27
N GLU A 191 0.40 -1.49 -11.28
CA GLU A 191 0.18 -0.05 -11.10
C GLU A 191 -1.27 0.24 -10.69
N PHE A 192 -2.23 -0.50 -11.26
CA PHE A 192 -3.65 -0.36 -10.96
C PHE A 192 -3.98 -0.75 -9.52
N ILE A 193 -3.52 -1.91 -9.05
CA ILE A 193 -3.81 -2.36 -7.68
C ILE A 193 -3.14 -1.46 -6.64
N LEU A 194 -1.92 -0.98 -6.89
CA LEU A 194 -1.20 -0.08 -5.99
C LEU A 194 -1.84 1.32 -5.93
N ASP A 195 -2.26 1.88 -7.07
CA ASP A 195 -3.03 3.13 -7.12
C ASP A 195 -4.37 2.99 -6.37
N ARG A 196 -5.07 1.87 -6.56
CA ARG A 196 -6.32 1.59 -5.86
C ARG A 196 -6.09 1.46 -4.36
N ALA A 197 -5.03 0.76 -3.94
CA ALA A 197 -4.68 0.61 -2.52
C ALA A 197 -4.40 1.96 -1.84
N CYS A 198 -3.66 2.86 -2.50
CA CYS A 198 -3.39 4.21 -1.98
C CYS A 198 -4.67 5.05 -1.80
N THR A 199 -5.70 4.78 -2.60
CA THR A 199 -6.99 5.47 -2.50
C THR A 199 -7.85 4.87 -1.39
N GLN A 200 -7.90 3.54 -1.33
CA GLN A 200 -8.80 2.80 -0.44
C GLN A 200 -8.35 2.84 1.02
N PHE A 201 -7.05 2.66 1.27
CA PHE A 201 -6.52 2.47 2.62
C PHE A 201 -5.68 3.66 3.08
N GLU A 202 -5.38 3.67 4.37
CA GLU A 202 -4.33 4.53 4.92
C GLU A 202 -2.96 3.83 4.80
N PRO A 203 -1.84 4.57 4.73
CA PRO A 203 -0.51 3.98 4.53
C PRO A 203 -0.01 3.10 5.68
N ASP A 204 -0.57 3.26 6.87
CA ASP A 204 -0.30 2.48 8.09
C ASP A 204 -1.34 1.37 8.33
N ASP A 205 -2.32 1.20 7.43
CA ASP A 205 -3.33 0.14 7.51
C ASP A 205 -2.69 -1.24 7.19
N GLY A 206 -3.01 -2.26 7.98
CA GLY A 206 -2.52 -3.62 7.76
C GLY A 206 -2.92 -4.18 6.40
N ASP A 207 -4.11 -3.84 5.88
CA ASP A 207 -4.55 -4.24 4.54
C ASP A 207 -3.69 -3.59 3.44
N TYR A 208 -3.33 -2.32 3.61
CA TYR A 208 -2.45 -1.60 2.67
C TYR A 208 -1.08 -2.27 2.60
N ILE A 209 -0.49 -2.54 3.77
CA ILE A 209 0.83 -3.16 3.90
C ILE A 209 0.79 -4.58 3.29
N ARG A 210 -0.25 -5.37 3.60
CA ARG A 210 -0.42 -6.72 3.02
C ARG A 210 -0.46 -6.66 1.48
N VAL A 211 -1.33 -5.83 0.91
CA VAL A 211 -1.52 -5.75 -0.55
C VAL A 211 -0.25 -5.26 -1.26
N THR A 212 0.38 -4.22 -0.73
CA THR A 212 1.62 -3.66 -1.32
C THR A 212 2.77 -4.66 -1.25
N HIS A 213 3.01 -5.27 -0.10
CA HIS A 213 4.05 -6.31 0.05
C HIS A 213 3.80 -7.50 -0.86
N ARG A 214 2.56 -8.01 -0.92
CA ARG A 214 2.23 -9.13 -1.79
C ARG A 214 2.47 -8.81 -3.26
N THR A 215 2.11 -7.59 -3.68
CA THR A 215 2.37 -7.09 -5.03
C THR A 215 3.87 -7.05 -5.33
N TYR A 216 4.68 -6.52 -4.41
CA TYR A 216 6.14 -6.47 -4.58
C TYR A 216 6.76 -7.86 -4.66
N GLU A 217 6.29 -8.81 -3.85
CA GLU A 217 6.76 -10.20 -3.91
C GLU A 217 6.40 -10.88 -5.24
N HIS A 218 5.22 -10.62 -5.79
CA HIS A 218 4.84 -11.15 -7.10
C HIS A 218 5.68 -10.54 -8.24
N ILE A 219 6.02 -9.25 -8.15
CA ILE A 219 6.94 -8.60 -9.10
C ILE A 219 8.33 -9.24 -9.02
N ASP A 220 8.84 -9.50 -7.82
CA ASP A 220 10.14 -10.16 -7.61
C ASP A 220 10.15 -11.61 -8.13
N GLN A 221 9.04 -12.33 -7.97
CA GLN A 221 8.87 -13.69 -8.48
C GLN A 221 8.85 -13.75 -10.01
N THR A 222 8.23 -12.76 -10.65
CA THR A 222 8.08 -12.71 -12.12
C THR A 222 9.17 -11.88 -12.82
N ASN A 223 10.08 -11.26 -12.08
CA ASN A 223 11.07 -10.28 -12.57
C ASN A 223 10.44 -9.12 -13.37
N SER A 224 9.23 -8.70 -13.00
CA SER A 224 8.45 -7.69 -13.73
C SER A 224 8.72 -6.24 -13.28
N TYR A 225 9.96 -5.92 -12.88
CA TYR A 225 10.32 -4.62 -12.29
C TYR A 225 10.05 -3.44 -13.23
N ASP A 226 10.18 -3.67 -14.54
CA ASP A 226 9.98 -2.65 -15.55
C ASP A 226 8.59 -2.02 -15.42
N VAL A 227 7.56 -2.80 -15.08
CA VAL A 227 6.15 -2.36 -15.02
C VAL A 227 5.97 -1.15 -14.11
N LEU A 228 6.75 -1.04 -13.03
CA LEU A 228 6.68 0.08 -12.10
C LEU A 228 7.72 1.18 -12.37
N ARG A 229 8.64 1.06 -13.34
CA ARG A 229 9.60 2.14 -13.66
C ARG A 229 8.88 3.43 -14.04
N SER A 230 9.45 4.58 -13.67
CA SER A 230 8.81 5.88 -13.85
C SER A 230 7.36 5.93 -13.35
N THR A 231 7.06 5.20 -12.27
CA THR A 231 5.83 5.33 -11.49
C THR A 231 6.18 5.70 -10.06
N ARG A 232 5.23 6.31 -9.34
CA ARG A 232 5.40 6.67 -7.92
C ARG A 232 5.63 5.48 -6.99
N HIS A 233 5.38 4.25 -7.46
CA HIS A 233 5.47 3.02 -6.66
C HIS A 233 6.83 2.34 -6.72
N PHE A 234 7.71 2.74 -7.66
CA PHE A 234 9.01 2.11 -7.83
C PHE A 234 9.92 2.27 -6.61
N GLY A 235 9.99 3.49 -6.07
CA GLY A 235 10.84 3.77 -4.91
C GLY A 235 10.39 3.05 -3.64
N PRO A 236 9.11 3.06 -3.24
CA PRO A 236 8.61 2.25 -2.12
C PRO A 236 8.88 0.75 -2.29
N MET A 237 8.73 0.20 -3.50
CA MET A 237 9.08 -1.18 -3.81
C MET A 237 10.58 -1.46 -3.62
N THR A 238 11.43 -0.58 -4.14
CA THR A 238 12.89 -0.69 -3.99
C THR A 238 13.29 -0.61 -2.51
N PHE A 239 12.68 0.32 -1.78
CA PHE A 239 12.87 0.45 -0.34
C PHE A 239 12.45 -0.81 0.41
N TYR A 240 11.32 -1.42 0.06
CA TYR A 240 10.87 -2.70 0.60
C TYR A 240 11.93 -3.80 0.39
N PHE A 241 12.47 -3.95 -0.82
CA PHE A 241 13.49 -4.96 -1.08
C PHE A 241 14.79 -4.72 -0.29
N VAL A 242 15.22 -3.47 -0.15
CA VAL A 242 16.38 -3.13 0.69
C VAL A 242 16.09 -3.47 2.16
N TRP A 243 14.93 -3.05 2.66
CA TRP A 243 14.52 -3.22 4.05
C TRP A 243 14.48 -4.69 4.47
N PHE A 244 13.95 -5.55 3.60
CA PHE A 244 13.85 -6.99 3.83
C PHE A 244 15.05 -7.79 3.29
N LYS A 245 16.12 -7.12 2.81
CA LYS A 245 17.34 -7.75 2.29
C LYS A 245 17.09 -8.72 1.13
N LYS A 246 16.21 -8.33 0.19
CA LYS A 246 15.80 -9.09 -1.01
C LYS A 246 16.14 -8.35 -2.33
N ILE A 247 17.17 -7.50 -2.34
CA ILE A 247 17.45 -6.61 -3.49
C ILE A 247 18.18 -7.28 -4.67
N ASP A 248 18.76 -8.48 -4.47
CA ASP A 248 19.67 -9.12 -5.44
C ASP A 248 19.09 -9.25 -6.85
N ARG A 249 17.81 -9.60 -6.98
CA ARG A 249 17.15 -9.76 -8.28
C ARG A 249 16.92 -8.42 -8.98
N LEU A 250 16.52 -7.39 -8.22
CA LEU A 250 16.38 -6.04 -8.76
C LEU A 250 17.73 -5.49 -9.24
N MET A 251 18.82 -5.69 -8.48
CA MET A 251 20.16 -5.28 -8.92
C MET A 251 20.58 -5.98 -10.20
N ASN A 252 20.33 -7.29 -10.32
CA ASN A 252 20.61 -8.03 -11.55
C ASN A 252 19.79 -7.53 -12.75
N ASP A 253 18.52 -7.16 -12.55
CA ASP A 253 17.69 -6.54 -13.60
C ASP A 253 18.26 -5.18 -14.04
N MET A 254 18.72 -4.36 -13.10
CA MET A 254 19.36 -3.07 -13.39
C MET A 254 20.63 -3.23 -14.22
N ILE A 255 21.53 -4.13 -13.82
CA ILE A 255 22.79 -4.41 -14.54
C ILE A 255 22.50 -4.88 -15.96
N ARG A 256 21.54 -5.80 -16.15
CA ARG A 256 21.16 -6.32 -17.47
C ARG A 256 20.62 -5.24 -18.41
N ARG A 257 20.04 -4.17 -17.86
CA ARG A 257 19.46 -3.05 -18.60
C ARG A 257 20.43 -1.88 -18.80
N ASN A 258 21.66 -1.98 -18.28
CA ASN A 258 22.65 -0.90 -18.28
C ASN A 258 22.12 0.39 -17.64
N LEU A 259 21.44 0.25 -16.50
CA LEU A 259 20.91 1.34 -15.68
C LEU A 259 21.80 1.66 -14.48
#